data_AF-A0A453LFP8-F1
#
_entry.id   AF-A0A453LFP8-F1
#
_cell.length_a   1.000
_cell.length_b   1.000
_cell.length_c   1.000
_cell.angle_alpha   90.00
_cell.angle_beta   90.00
_cell.angle_gamma   90.00
#
_symmetry.space_group_name_H-M   'P 1'
#
loop_
_entity.id
_entity.type
_entity.pdbx_description
1 polymer ?
#
loop_
_entity_poly.entity_id
_entity_poly.type
_entity_poly.pdbx_seq_one_letter_code
_entity_poly.pdbx_strand_id
1 'polypeptide(L)'
;MACIGELLEEREAGKTFDVCFKQMKAFADNITDWKNVVIAYEPVWAIGTGKVASPEQAQEVHAAVRDWLKTNVSADVASTVRIIYGGSVNAANCAELAKKEDIDGFLVGGASLKGPDFATICNSVTSKKVTA
;
A
#
# COMPACT_ATOMS: atom_id res chain seq x y z
N MET A 1 -7.43 -9.20 4.23
CA MET A 1 -6.67 -8.17 3.52
C MET A 1 -7.08 -8.22 2.06
N ALA A 2 -7.36 -7.06 1.47
CA ALA A 2 -7.77 -6.92 0.08
C ALA A 2 -6.58 -6.35 -0.70
N CYS A 3 -6.03 -7.13 -1.63
CA CYS A 3 -4.86 -6.73 -2.40
C CYS A 3 -5.27 -6.10 -3.75
N ILE A 4 -4.55 -5.05 -4.13
CA ILE A 4 -4.68 -4.36 -5.43
C ILE A 4 -3.29 -4.08 -5.99
N GLY A 5 -3.19 -3.87 -7.29
CA GLY A 5 -1.93 -3.60 -7.96
C GLY A 5 -1.99 -3.80 -9.46
N GLU A 6 -1.12 -3.09 -10.17
CA GLU A 6 -0.97 -3.14 -11.61
C GLU A 6 0.32 -3.86 -12.04
N LEU A 7 0.27 -4.48 -13.21
CA LEU A 7 1.40 -5.09 -13.91
C LEU A 7 2.31 -4.02 -14.55
N LEU A 8 3.51 -4.43 -14.97
CA LEU A 8 4.48 -3.51 -15.59
C LEU A 8 3.95 -2.91 -16.87
N GLU A 9 3.33 -3.72 -17.72
CA GLU A 9 2.76 -3.28 -19.00
C GLU A 9 1.59 -2.32 -18.80
N GLU A 10 0.83 -2.50 -17.73
CA GLU A 10 -0.28 -1.61 -17.36
C GLU A 10 0.25 -0.25 -16.88
N ARG A 11 1.30 -0.26 -16.04
CA ARG A 11 1.97 0.97 -15.59
C ARG A 11 2.60 1.74 -16.74
N GLU A 12 3.35 1.06 -17.60
CA GLU A 12 4.01 1.68 -18.77
C GLU A 12 2.98 2.22 -19.78
N ALA A 13 1.78 1.66 -19.82
CA ALA A 13 0.64 2.18 -20.58
C ALA A 13 -0.13 3.31 -19.87
N GLY A 14 0.29 3.77 -18.70
CA GLY A 14 -0.36 4.83 -17.93
C GLY A 14 -1.67 4.41 -17.24
N LYS A 15 -1.88 3.10 -17.02
CA LYS A 15 -3.14 2.52 -16.51
C LYS A 15 -3.12 2.15 -15.03
N THR A 16 -2.12 2.58 -14.26
CA THR A 16 -2.02 2.27 -12.81
C THR A 16 -3.33 2.52 -12.07
N PHE A 17 -3.90 3.72 -12.22
CA PHE A 17 -5.13 4.10 -11.51
C PHE A 17 -6.37 3.40 -12.08
N ASP A 18 -6.46 3.21 -13.40
CA ASP A 18 -7.57 2.48 -14.01
C ASP A 18 -7.68 1.05 -13.45
N VAL A 19 -6.53 0.36 -13.35
CA VAL A 19 -6.46 -1.01 -12.83
C VAL A 19 -6.78 -1.03 -11.34
N CYS A 20 -6.10 -0.20 -10.54
CA CYS A 20 -6.30 -0.17 -9.09
C CYS A 20 -7.74 0.22 -8.73
N PHE A 21 -8.34 1.21 -9.40
CA PHE A 21 -9.71 1.66 -9.11
C PHE A 21 -10.75 0.66 -9.58
N LYS A 22 -10.51 -0.08 -10.67
CA LYS A 22 -11.37 -1.20 -11.06
C LYS A 22 -11.37 -2.30 -10.00
N GLN A 23 -10.20 -2.65 -9.46
CA GLN A 23 -10.09 -3.64 -8.39
C GLN A 23 -10.76 -3.14 -7.09
N MET A 24 -10.53 -1.88 -6.72
CA MET A 24 -11.17 -1.24 -5.57
C MET A 24 -12.70 -1.21 -5.69
N LYS A 25 -13.22 -0.90 -6.88
CA LYS A 25 -14.66 -0.96 -7.16
C LYS A 25 -15.22 -2.35 -6.94
N ALA A 26 -14.53 -3.40 -7.41
CA ALA A 26 -14.98 -4.77 -7.20
C ALA A 26 -15.10 -5.13 -5.69
N PHE A 27 -14.19 -4.62 -4.85
CA PHE A 27 -14.33 -4.74 -3.39
C PHE A 27 -15.50 -3.91 -2.86
N ALA A 28 -15.60 -2.63 -3.22
CA ALA A 28 -16.65 -1.74 -2.71
C ALA A 28 -18.08 -2.18 -3.07
N ASP A 29 -18.25 -2.83 -4.22
CA ASP A 29 -19.55 -3.37 -4.64
C ASP A 29 -20.01 -4.57 -3.77
N ASN A 30 -19.08 -5.20 -3.02
CA ASN A 30 -19.35 -6.40 -2.22
C ASN A 30 -19.11 -6.22 -0.71
N ILE A 31 -18.42 -5.14 -0.30
CA ILE A 31 -18.07 -4.87 1.10
C ILE A 31 -18.94 -3.74 1.63
N THR A 32 -19.80 -4.07 2.60
CA THR A 32 -20.68 -3.11 3.27
C THR A 32 -20.10 -2.59 4.59
N ASP A 33 -19.23 -3.34 5.26
CA ASP A 33 -18.52 -2.92 6.48
C ASP A 33 -17.00 -3.01 6.29
N TRP A 34 -16.34 -1.86 6.40
CA TRP A 34 -14.90 -1.70 6.18
C TRP A 34 -14.06 -1.82 7.46
N LYS A 35 -14.67 -1.95 8.65
CA LYS A 35 -13.96 -1.98 9.94
C LYS A 35 -12.88 -3.06 10.04
N ASN A 36 -13.10 -4.20 9.38
CA ASN A 36 -12.18 -5.33 9.38
C ASN A 36 -11.38 -5.46 8.08
N VAL A 37 -11.40 -4.42 7.23
CA VAL A 37 -10.68 -4.40 5.96
C VAL A 37 -9.35 -3.66 6.11
N VAL A 38 -8.33 -4.20 5.45
CA VAL A 38 -7.03 -3.57 5.22
C VAL A 38 -6.75 -3.74 3.74
N ILE A 39 -6.41 -2.64 3.07
CA ILE A 39 -6.03 -2.64 1.66
C ILE A 39 -4.53 -2.77 1.59
N ALA A 40 -4.03 -3.69 0.76
CA ALA A 40 -2.61 -3.81 0.45
C ALA A 40 -2.38 -3.42 -1.01
N TYR A 41 -1.58 -2.37 -1.25
CA TYR A 41 -1.14 -2.03 -2.60
C TYR A 41 0.16 -2.77 -2.92
N GLU A 42 0.11 -3.63 -3.93
CA GLU A 42 1.24 -4.39 -4.45
C GLU A 42 1.67 -3.78 -5.80
N PRO A 43 2.81 -3.06 -5.87
CA PRO A 43 3.36 -2.61 -7.15
C PRO A 43 3.91 -3.82 -7.92
N VAL A 44 3.04 -4.63 -8.54
CA VAL A 44 3.45 -5.89 -9.20
C VAL A 44 4.48 -5.62 -10.29
N TRP A 45 4.39 -4.46 -10.95
CA TRP A 45 5.39 -3.95 -11.87
C TRP A 45 6.84 -3.88 -11.31
N ALA A 46 7.01 -3.84 -10.00
CA ALA A 46 8.31 -3.81 -9.29
C ALA A 46 8.63 -5.12 -8.55
N ILE A 47 7.81 -6.17 -8.69
CA ILE A 47 8.02 -7.47 -8.05
C ILE A 47 8.63 -8.43 -9.09
N GLY A 48 9.90 -8.79 -8.91
CA GLY A 48 10.58 -9.75 -9.77
C GLY A 48 10.97 -9.24 -11.17
N THR A 49 10.73 -7.96 -11.47
CA THR A 49 11.02 -7.34 -12.79
C THR A 49 12.38 -6.64 -12.88
N GLY A 50 13.12 -6.56 -11.76
CA GLY A 50 14.35 -5.77 -11.65
C GLY A 50 14.11 -4.26 -11.53
N LYS A 51 12.86 -3.79 -11.59
CA LYS A 51 12.48 -2.41 -11.26
C LYS A 51 12.28 -2.28 -9.75
N VAL A 52 12.45 -1.06 -9.23
CA VAL A 52 12.26 -0.75 -7.82
C VAL A 52 11.26 0.41 -7.72
N ALA A 53 10.21 0.22 -6.92
CA ALA A 53 9.29 1.28 -6.58
C ALA A 53 9.90 2.20 -5.51
N SER A 54 9.97 3.50 -5.78
CA SER A 54 10.41 4.46 -4.77
C SER A 54 9.32 4.71 -3.72
N PRO A 55 9.68 5.20 -2.52
CA PRO A 55 8.71 5.61 -1.52
C PRO A 55 7.70 6.66 -2.03
N GLU A 56 8.11 7.55 -2.94
CA GLU A 56 7.25 8.57 -3.56
C GLU A 56 6.23 7.92 -4.49
N GLN A 57 6.64 6.94 -5.29
CA GLN A 57 5.72 6.20 -6.17
C GLN A 57 4.72 5.35 -5.37
N ALA A 58 5.14 4.83 -4.20
CA ALA A 58 4.23 4.15 -3.29
C ALA A 58 3.22 5.14 -2.68
N GLN A 59 3.69 6.30 -2.19
CA GLN A 59 2.84 7.35 -1.63
C GLN A 59 1.81 7.86 -2.66
N GLU A 60 2.21 8.07 -3.91
CA GLU A 60 1.33 8.52 -5.00
C GLU A 60 0.09 7.61 -5.13
N VAL A 61 0.31 6.30 -5.18
CA VAL A 61 -0.81 5.35 -5.32
C VAL A 61 -1.64 5.26 -4.05
N HIS A 62 -1.00 5.28 -2.87
CA HIS A 62 -1.74 5.24 -1.60
C HIS A 62 -2.65 6.46 -1.42
N ALA A 63 -2.17 7.66 -1.72
CA ALA A 63 -2.96 8.89 -1.68
C ALA A 63 -4.16 8.81 -2.64
N ALA A 64 -3.91 8.36 -3.89
CA ALA A 64 -4.97 8.19 -4.89
C ALA A 64 -6.04 7.16 -4.46
N VAL A 65 -5.63 6.05 -3.82
CA VAL A 65 -6.57 5.04 -3.26
C VAL A 65 -7.37 5.62 -2.10
N ARG A 66 -6.76 6.44 -1.23
CA ARG A 66 -7.48 7.09 -0.13
C ARG A 66 -8.50 8.09 -0.66
N ASP A 67 -8.14 8.90 -1.65
CA ASP A 67 -9.07 9.82 -2.31
C ASP A 67 -10.20 9.09 -3.04
N TRP A 68 -9.90 7.94 -3.64
CA TRP A 68 -10.91 7.08 -4.25
C TRP A 68 -11.92 6.58 -3.22
N LEU A 69 -11.45 6.09 -2.06
CA LEU A 69 -12.34 5.67 -0.95
C LEU A 69 -13.20 6.82 -0.44
N LYS A 70 -12.62 8.01 -0.31
CA LYS A 70 -13.33 9.20 0.17
C LYS A 70 -14.49 9.56 -0.75
N THR A 71 -14.27 9.44 -2.06
CA THR A 71 -15.24 9.79 -3.10
C THR A 71 -16.29 8.70 -3.32
N ASN A 72 -15.89 7.43 -3.30
CA ASN A 72 -16.73 6.31 -3.73
C ASN A 72 -17.33 5.49 -2.59
N VAL A 73 -16.84 5.66 -1.36
CA VAL A 73 -17.35 4.95 -0.17
C VAL A 73 -17.82 5.94 0.89
N SER A 74 -16.89 6.62 1.56
CA SER A 74 -17.16 7.75 2.48
C SER A 74 -15.86 8.34 3.03
N ALA A 75 -15.90 9.57 3.54
CA ALA A 75 -14.79 10.19 4.26
C ALA A 75 -14.39 9.42 5.54
N ASP A 76 -15.37 8.85 6.24
CA ASP A 76 -15.13 8.06 7.45
C ASP A 76 -14.37 6.77 7.13
N VAL A 77 -14.76 6.06 6.06
CA VAL A 77 -14.03 4.87 5.61
C VAL A 77 -12.62 5.25 5.14
N ALA A 78 -12.48 6.32 4.36
CA ALA A 78 -11.18 6.76 3.84
C ALA A 78 -10.18 7.14 4.95
N SER A 79 -10.66 7.71 6.05
CA SER A 79 -9.81 8.12 7.18
C SER A 79 -9.49 6.98 8.16
N THR A 80 -10.24 5.88 8.14
CA THR A 80 -10.09 4.78 9.12
C THR A 80 -9.52 3.50 8.52
N VAL A 81 -9.71 3.26 7.21
CA VAL A 81 -9.11 2.12 6.52
C VAL A 81 -7.61 2.30 6.45
N ARG A 82 -6.90 1.23 6.83
CA ARG A 82 -5.45 1.12 6.68
C ARG A 82 -5.12 0.74 5.24
N ILE A 83 -4.24 1.51 4.62
CA ILE A 83 -3.66 1.22 3.31
C ILE A 83 -2.19 0.89 3.50
N ILE A 84 -1.83 -0.38 3.37
CA ILE A 84 -0.48 -0.89 3.62
C ILE A 84 0.26 -1.16 2.31
N TYR A 85 1.57 -0.98 2.32
CA TYR A 85 2.42 -1.19 1.16
C TYR A 85 2.87 -2.65 1.10
N GLY A 86 2.59 -3.33 -0.02
CA GLY A 86 2.90 -4.74 -0.27
C GLY A 86 4.04 -4.97 -1.26
N GLY A 87 4.81 -3.93 -1.61
CA GLY A 87 6.01 -4.09 -2.42
C GLY A 87 7.20 -4.65 -1.63
N SER A 88 8.40 -4.49 -2.19
CA SER A 88 9.63 -4.98 -1.54
C SER A 88 9.98 -4.16 -0.30
N VAL A 89 9.60 -4.68 0.87
CA VAL A 89 9.92 -4.11 2.19
C VAL A 89 10.99 -4.94 2.88
N ASN A 90 12.00 -4.28 3.43
CA ASN A 90 13.08 -4.88 4.20
C ASN A 90 13.58 -3.91 5.30
N ALA A 91 14.47 -4.38 6.17
CA ALA A 91 15.01 -3.60 7.28
C ALA A 91 15.73 -2.31 6.86
N ALA A 92 16.22 -2.22 5.62
CA ALA A 92 16.95 -1.05 5.12
C ALA A 92 16.03 0.06 4.59
N ASN A 93 14.79 -0.25 4.17
CA ASN A 93 13.88 0.72 3.55
C ASN A 93 12.59 1.00 4.34
N CYS A 94 12.25 0.16 5.34
CA CYS A 94 10.98 0.27 6.06
C CYS A 94 10.81 1.59 6.81
N ALA A 95 11.89 2.21 7.26
CA ALA A 95 11.85 3.50 7.96
C ALA A 95 11.47 4.65 7.01
N GLU A 96 11.99 4.68 5.79
CA GLU A 96 11.66 5.71 4.80
C GLU A 96 10.24 5.55 4.26
N LEU A 97 9.81 4.31 4.01
CA LEU A 97 8.43 4.03 3.61
C LEU A 97 7.43 4.40 4.71
N ALA A 98 7.76 4.13 5.98
CA ALA A 98 6.87 4.44 7.11
C ALA A 98 6.64 5.95 7.33
N LYS A 99 7.51 6.82 6.80
CA LYS A 99 7.36 8.28 6.88
C LYS A 99 6.32 8.82 5.88
N LYS A 100 5.90 8.03 4.90
CA LYS A 100 4.91 8.47 3.91
C LYS A 100 3.52 8.55 4.55
N GLU A 101 2.84 9.64 4.28
CA GLU A 101 1.59 10.04 4.93
C GLU A 101 0.54 8.93 4.86
N ASP A 102 0.31 8.40 3.66
CA ASP A 102 -0.76 7.44 3.38
C ASP A 102 -0.32 5.97 3.44
N ILE A 103 0.94 5.70 3.81
CA ILE A 103 1.43 4.34 4.05
C ILE A 103 1.21 3.98 5.52
N ASP A 104 0.23 3.11 5.80
CA ASP A 104 -0.21 2.76 7.15
C ASP A 104 0.45 1.50 7.72
N GLY A 105 1.39 0.91 6.98
CA GLY A 105 2.09 -0.31 7.36
C GLY A 105 2.52 -1.11 6.15
N PHE A 106 2.84 -2.38 6.36
CA PHE A 106 3.44 -3.25 5.34
C PHE A 106 2.80 -4.63 5.27
N LEU A 107 2.66 -5.16 4.06
CA LEU A 107 2.51 -6.59 3.79
C LEU A 107 3.87 -7.14 3.37
N VAL A 108 4.59 -7.75 4.30
CA VAL A 108 6.00 -8.10 4.10
C VAL A 108 6.13 -9.51 3.51
N GLY A 109 6.80 -9.61 2.35
CA GLY A 109 7.16 -10.89 1.72
C GLY A 109 8.36 -11.56 2.38
N GLY A 110 9.44 -11.80 1.64
CA GLY A 110 10.58 -12.63 2.08
C GLY A 110 11.27 -12.17 3.38
N ALA A 111 11.27 -10.87 3.70
CA ALA A 111 11.85 -10.38 4.96
C ALA A 111 11.06 -10.83 6.21
N SER A 112 9.80 -11.24 6.06
CA SER A 112 8.99 -11.79 7.17
C SER A 112 9.53 -13.12 7.70
N LEU A 113 10.26 -13.87 6.88
CA LEU A 113 10.85 -15.16 7.25
C LEU A 113 12.15 -15.01 8.07
N LYS A 114 12.61 -13.77 8.28
CA LYS A 114 13.81 -13.44 9.05
C LYS A 114 13.39 -12.67 10.29
N GLY A 115 13.28 -13.37 11.42
CA GLY A 115 12.76 -12.80 12.67
C GLY A 115 13.33 -11.42 13.04
N PRO A 116 14.66 -11.23 13.06
CA PRO A 116 15.27 -9.91 13.34
C PRO A 116 14.90 -8.80 12.34
N ASP A 117 14.88 -9.12 11.04
CA ASP A 117 14.50 -8.15 9.99
C ASP A 117 13.02 -7.80 10.13
N PHE A 118 12.15 -8.80 10.32
CA PHE A 118 10.71 -8.58 10.48
C PHE A 118 10.40 -7.74 11.72
N ALA A 119 11.07 -8.01 12.85
CA ALA A 119 10.95 -7.19 14.06
C ALA A 119 11.38 -5.74 13.80
N THR A 120 12.46 -5.52 13.03
CA THR A 120 12.90 -4.18 12.62
C THR A 120 11.83 -3.47 11.80
N ILE A 121 11.20 -4.17 10.84
CA ILE A 121 10.10 -3.63 10.02
C ILE A 121 8.88 -3.29 10.89
N CYS A 122 8.48 -4.15 11.82
CA CYS A 122 7.39 -3.85 12.76
C CYS A 122 7.68 -2.60 13.60
N ASN A 123 8.93 -2.43 14.04
CA ASN A 123 9.36 -1.31 14.88
C ASN A 123 9.53 0.02 14.10
N SER A 124 9.46 0.01 12.77
CA SER A 124 9.58 1.24 11.97
C SER A 124 8.36 2.17 12.12
N VAL A 125 7.29 1.73 12.78
CA VAL A 125 6.19 2.60 13.24
C VAL A 125 6.69 3.81 14.05
N THR A 126 7.82 3.67 14.73
CA THR A 126 8.47 4.79 15.45
C THR A 126 8.91 5.91 14.50
N SER A 127 9.26 5.60 13.25
CA SER A 127 9.64 6.57 12.23
C SER A 127 8.46 7.44 11.77
N LYS A 128 7.22 6.90 11.76
CA LYS A 128 6.01 7.66 11.39
C LYS A 128 5.65 8.72 12.44
N LYS A 129 5.97 8.45 13.72
CA LYS A 129 5.68 9.37 14.85
C LYS A 129 6.67 10.53 14.98
N VAL A 130 7.84 10.46 14.35
CA VAL A 130 8.86 11.53 14.40
C VAL A 130 8.52 12.68 13.45
N THR A 131 7.67 12.44 12.45
CA THR A 131 7.28 13.41 11.41
C THR A 131 5.90 14.05 11.62
N ALA A 132 5.17 13.67 12.68
CA ALA A 132 3.84 14.18 12.99
C ALA A 132 3.86 15.23 14.11
#